data_AF-A0A7V9H044-F1
#
_entry.id   AF-A0A7V9H044-F1
#
_cell.length_a   1.000
_cell.length_b   1.000
_cell.length_c   1.000
_cell.angle_alpha   90.00
_cell.angle_beta   90.00
_cell.angle_gamma   90.00
#
_symmetry.space_group_name_H-M   'P 1'
#
loop_
_entity.id
_entity.type
_entity.pdbx_description
1 polymer ?
#
loop_
_entity_poly.entity_id
_entity_poly.type
_entity_poly.pdbx_seq_one_letter_code
_entity_poly.pdbx_strand_id
1 'polypeptide(L)' 'MTTPLDAALDRLVRDIPDFPKTGIVFKDISPLLADAEGLATTVAALAEMG' A
#
# COMPACT_ATOMS: atom_id res chain seq x y z
N MET A 1 -1.57 -16.75 -8.07
CA MET A 1 -0.17 -16.29 -8.19
C MET A 1 -0.14 -14.89 -7.61
N THR A 2 0.64 -14.66 -6.57
CA THR A 2 0.84 -13.33 -5.97
C THR A 2 1.60 -12.45 -6.97
N THR A 3 1.07 -11.28 -7.28
CA THR A 3 1.72 -10.32 -8.17
C THR A 3 2.82 -9.54 -7.43
N PRO A 4 3.77 -8.91 -8.14
CA PRO A 4 4.71 -7.98 -7.52
C PRO A 4 4.01 -6.86 -6.74
N LEU A 5 2.81 -6.44 -7.21
CA LEU A 5 2.00 -5.44 -6.52
C LEU A 5 1.50 -5.96 -5.16
N ASP A 6 0.94 -7.17 -5.13
CA ASP A 6 0.44 -7.77 -3.88
C ASP A 6 1.57 -7.87 -2.83
N ALA A 7 2.75 -8.31 -3.24
CA ALA A 7 3.91 -8.42 -2.37
C ALA A 7 4.39 -7.04 -1.83
N ALA A 8 4.31 -5.99 -2.64
CA ALA A 8 4.64 -4.64 -2.22
C ALA A 8 3.62 -4.11 -1.19
N LEU A 9 2.33 -4.29 -1.44
CA LEU A 9 1.26 -3.81 -0.55
C LEU A 9 1.27 -4.54 0.80
N ASP A 10 1.43 -5.86 0.81
CA ASP A 10 1.50 -6.66 2.04
C ASP A 10 2.67 -6.26 2.94
N ARG A 11 3.79 -5.84 2.34
CA ARG A 11 5.00 -5.43 3.07
C ARG A 11 4.94 -3.99 3.57
N LEU A 12 4.26 -3.11 2.83
CA LEU A 12 4.42 -1.65 2.98
C LEU A 12 3.15 -0.92 3.45
N VAL A 13 1.98 -1.56 3.39
CA VAL A 13 0.73 -0.99 3.93
C VAL A 13 0.48 -1.57 5.32
N ARG A 14 0.25 -0.69 6.28
CA ARG A 14 0.00 -1.08 7.67
C ARG A 14 -1.43 -0.78 8.06
N ASP A 15 -2.01 -1.69 8.82
CA ASP A 15 -3.33 -1.54 9.40
C ASP A 15 -3.22 -0.91 10.79
N ILE A 16 -3.81 0.26 10.95
CA ILE A 16 -3.90 0.97 12.23
C ILE A 16 -5.36 0.99 12.67
N PRO A 17 -5.76 0.18 13.67
CA PRO A 17 -7.13 0.17 14.16
C PRO A 17 -7.45 1.44 14.96
N ASP A 18 -8.72 1.81 14.93
CA ASP A 18 -9.34 2.90 15.70
C ASP A 18 -8.74 4.30 15.48
N PHE A 19 -8.19 4.55 14.28
CA PHE A 19 -7.61 5.84 13.92
C PHE A 19 -8.32 6.50 12.72
N PRO A 20 -8.61 7.82 12.74
CA PRO A 20 -8.47 8.73 13.88
C PRO A 20 -9.61 8.60 14.91
N LYS A 21 -10.58 7.70 14.68
CA LYS A 21 -11.74 7.46 15.54
C LYS A 21 -12.01 5.95 15.62
N THR A 22 -12.61 5.52 16.73
CA THR A 22 -13.03 4.13 16.95
C THR A 22 -13.89 3.60 15.81
N GLY A 23 -13.64 2.36 15.40
CA GLY A 23 -14.33 1.66 14.31
C GLY A 23 -13.70 1.85 12.93
N ILE A 24 -12.61 2.62 12.80
CA ILE A 24 -11.90 2.83 11.53
C ILE A 24 -10.59 2.04 11.53
N VAL A 25 -10.32 1.28 10.46
CA VAL A 25 -8.96 0.77 10.20
C VAL A 25 -8.30 1.70 9.20
N PHE A 26 -7.36 2.52 9.68
CA PHE A 26 -6.57 3.38 8.83
C PHE A 26 -5.48 2.57 8.13
N LYS A 27 -5.39 2.71 6.81
CA LYS A 27 -4.32 2.11 6.00
C LYS A 27 -3.18 3.12 5.88
N ASP A 28 -2.15 2.93 6.68
CA ASP A 28 -0.95 3.75 6.62
C ASP A 28 -0.09 3.32 5.42
N ILE A 29 -0.11 4.16 4.38
CA ILE A 29 0.71 4.00 3.16
C ILE A 29 2.04 4.76 3.25
N SER A 30 2.35 5.42 4.37
CA SER A 30 3.60 6.18 4.52
C SER A 30 4.85 5.32 4.24
N PRO A 31 4.92 4.03 4.64
CA PRO A 31 6.07 3.18 4.28
C PRO A 31 6.13 2.89 2.78
N LEU A 32 4.98 2.72 2.11
CA LEU A 32 4.93 2.54 0.65
C LEU A 32 5.45 3.78 -0.08
N LEU A 33 5.07 4.97 0.35
CA LEU A 33 5.53 6.23 -0.25
C LEU A 33 7.03 6.48 -0.03
N ALA A 34 7.61 5.93 1.04
CA ALA A 34 9.03 6.05 1.36
C ALA A 34 9.91 4.99 0.65
N ASP A 35 9.31 3.92 0.12
CA ASP A 35 10.00 2.82 -0.55
C ASP A 35 9.98 3.04 -2.08
N ALA A 36 11.15 3.35 -2.65
CA ALA A 36 11.26 3.73 -4.06
C ALA A 36 10.80 2.62 -5.02
N GLU A 37 11.10 1.35 -4.71
CA GLU A 37 10.71 0.21 -5.52
C GLU A 37 9.20 -0.05 -5.43
N GLY A 38 8.67 -0.10 -4.20
CA GLY A 38 7.24 -0.29 -3.95
C GLY A 38 6.40 0.78 -4.62
N LEU A 39 6.78 2.05 -4.50
CA LEU A 39 6.07 3.15 -5.16
C LEU A 39 6.09 3.01 -6.69
N ALA A 40 7.26 2.69 -7.28
CA ALA A 40 7.39 2.51 -8.72
C ALA A 40 6.50 1.36 -9.23
N THR A 41 6.49 0.22 -8.52
CA THR A 41 5.61 -0.92 -8.85
C THR A 41 4.14 -0.54 -8.79
N THR A 42 3.70 0.18 -7.74
CA THR A 42 2.30 0.61 -7.61
C THR A 42 1.89 1.56 -8.72
N VAL A 43 2.73 2.54 -9.06
CA VAL A 43 2.43 3.50 -10.14
C VAL A 43 2.36 2.80 -11.50
N ALA A 44 3.28 1.88 -11.79
CA ALA A 44 3.25 1.10 -13.02
C ALA A 44 1.95 0.30 -13.15
N ALA A 45 1.55 -0.41 -12.09
CA ALA A 45 0.31 -1.18 -12.09
C ALA A 45 -0.93 -0.28 -12.29
N LEU A 46 -0.98 0.91 -11.66
CA LEU A 46 -2.07 1.87 -11.88
C LEU A 46 -2.12 2.37 -13.33
N ALA A 47 -0.97 2.61 -13.96
CA ALA A 47 -0.89 3.08 -15.33
C ALA A 47 -1.34 2.01 -16.35
N GLU A 48 -1.11 0.73 -16.06
CA GLU A 48 -1.58 -0.40 -16.88
C GLU A 48 -3.09 -0.62 -16.82
N MET A 49 -3.78 -0.07 -15.81
CA MET A 49 -5.23 -0.20 -15.64
C MET A 49 -6.05 0.82 -16.45
N GLY A 50 -5.42 1.84 -17.05
CA GLY A 50 -6.07 2.87 -17.86
C GLY A 50 -6.15 2.49 -19.33
#